data_AF-A0A673IKJ9-F1
#
_entry.id   AF-A0A673IKJ9-F1
#
_cell.length_a   1.000
_cell.length_b   1.000
_cell.length_c   1.000
_cell.angle_alpha   90.00
_cell.angle_beta   90.00
_cell.angle_gamma   90.00
#
_symmetry.space_group_name_H-M   'P 1'
#
loop_
_entity.id
_entity.type
_entity.pdbx_description
1 polymer ?
#
loop_
_entity_poly.entity_id
_entity_poly.type
_entity_poly.pdbx_seq_one_letter_code
_entity_poly.pdbx_strand_id
1 'polypeptide(L)'
;MQGQKALRFHQKYFNLCSEDEQRSYSFVVWSDGYIYEGRGWMSVGAHTKGRNTVGYGVAFIGSYTAHLPSQYDMELVHHHLVKCGVSNGFLQKNFTILGHRLVVATRTVQGIHCILR
;
A
#
# COMPACT_ATOMS: atom_id res chain seq x y z
N MET A 1 -4.37 -16.56 18.96
CA MET A 1 -4.71 -15.13 19.17
C MET A 1 -4.52 -14.26 17.90
N GLN A 2 -4.53 -14.81 16.68
CA GLN A 2 -4.38 -14.01 15.44
C GLN A 2 -5.71 -13.45 14.88
N GLY A 3 -6.85 -14.09 15.15
CA GLY A 3 -8.14 -13.72 14.55
C GLY A 3 -8.72 -12.37 15.00
N GLN A 4 -8.49 -11.96 16.25
CA GLN A 4 -9.07 -10.72 16.79
C GLN A 4 -8.41 -9.45 16.22
N LYS A 5 -7.09 -9.49 15.96
CA LYS A 5 -6.36 -8.37 15.31
C LYS A 5 -6.77 -8.18 13.86
N ALA A 6 -6.98 -9.27 13.12
CA ALA A 6 -7.44 -9.23 11.73
C ALA A 6 -8.87 -8.66 11.62
N LEU A 7 -9.79 -9.09 12.50
CA LEU A 7 -11.15 -8.54 12.53
C LEU A 7 -11.17 -7.04 12.90
N ARG A 8 -10.38 -6.65 13.91
CA ARG A 8 -10.23 -5.23 14.31
C ARG A 8 -9.62 -4.41 13.18
N PHE A 9 -8.65 -4.95 12.44
CA PHE A 9 -8.09 -4.32 11.25
C PHE A 9 -9.16 -4.10 10.19
N HIS A 10 -9.87 -5.15 9.79
CA HIS A 10 -10.91 -5.05 8.77
C HIS A 10 -11.90 -3.95 9.17
N GLN A 11 -12.38 -3.96 10.41
CA GLN A 11 -13.34 -2.96 10.88
C GLN A 11 -12.75 -1.54 10.95
N LYS A 12 -11.49 -1.38 11.38
CA LYS A 12 -10.83 -0.07 11.49
C LYS A 12 -10.41 0.48 10.11
N TYR A 13 -10.01 -0.37 9.18
CA TYR A 13 -9.69 -0.04 7.80
C TYR A 13 -10.96 0.33 7.02
N PHE A 14 -12.05 -0.43 7.19
CA PHE A 14 -13.36 -0.11 6.65
C PHE A 14 -13.89 1.25 7.11
N ASN A 15 -13.60 1.63 8.36
CA ASN A 15 -14.04 2.90 8.93
C ASN A 15 -13.17 4.11 8.55
N LEU A 16 -11.98 3.90 7.97
CA LEU A 16 -11.02 4.97 7.67
C LEU A 16 -10.84 5.24 6.16
N CYS A 17 -11.03 4.22 5.33
CA CYS A 17 -10.88 4.33 3.88
C CYS A 17 -12.20 3.95 3.22
N SER A 18 -12.57 4.65 2.14
CA SER A 18 -13.77 4.28 1.37
C SER A 18 -13.64 2.86 0.80
N GLU A 19 -14.75 2.17 0.58
CA GLU A 19 -14.80 0.85 -0.09
C GLU A 19 -13.94 0.81 -1.37
N ASP A 20 -13.98 1.90 -2.14
CA ASP A 20 -13.20 2.05 -3.38
C ASP A 20 -11.69 2.13 -3.12
N GLU A 21 -11.26 2.81 -2.05
CA GLU A 21 -9.86 2.85 -1.61
C GLU A 21 -9.39 1.47 -1.14
N GLN A 22 -10.23 0.77 -0.37
CA GLN A 22 -9.93 -0.57 0.12
C GLN A 22 -9.80 -1.58 -1.03
N ARG A 23 -10.63 -1.44 -2.06
CA ARG A 23 -10.56 -2.22 -3.29
C ARG A 23 -9.52 -1.75 -4.28
N SER A 24 -8.75 -0.68 -4.05
CA SER A 24 -7.79 -0.18 -5.05
C SER A 24 -6.34 -0.51 -4.72
N TYR A 25 -5.96 -0.56 -3.43
CA TYR A 25 -4.58 -0.87 -3.01
C TYR A 25 -4.34 -2.37 -2.78
N SER A 26 -3.13 -2.81 -3.09
CA SER A 26 -2.66 -4.16 -2.81
C SER A 26 -2.32 -4.31 -1.33
N PHE A 27 -1.68 -3.29 -0.75
CA PHE A 27 -1.25 -3.27 0.65
C PHE A 27 -1.44 -1.90 1.27
N VAL A 28 -1.60 -1.89 2.60
CA VAL A 28 -1.70 -0.66 3.38
C VAL A 28 -0.80 -0.72 4.61
N VAL A 29 -0.10 0.37 4.89
CA VAL A 29 0.78 0.53 6.05
C VAL A 29 0.16 1.48 7.04
N TRP A 30 0.24 1.13 8.32
CA TRP A 30 -0.19 1.97 9.41
C TRP A 30 0.93 2.19 10.42
N SER A 31 0.91 3.36 11.05
CA SER A 31 1.73 3.77 12.18
C SER A 31 1.67 2.87 13.43
N ASP A 32 0.88 1.79 13.44
CA ASP A 32 0.92 0.79 14.50
C ASP A 32 1.97 -0.31 14.26
N GLY A 33 2.70 -0.21 13.16
CA GLY A 33 3.84 -1.06 12.84
C GLY A 33 3.50 -2.30 12.02
N TYR A 34 2.32 -2.33 11.39
CA TYR A 34 1.87 -3.45 10.59
C TYR A 34 1.60 -3.05 9.14
N ILE A 35 1.83 -4.03 8.25
CA ILE A 35 1.43 -3.98 6.85
C ILE A 35 0.24 -4.91 6.69
N TYR A 36 -0.80 -4.39 6.08
CA TYR A 36 -2.06 -5.07 5.89
C TYR A 36 -2.29 -5.37 4.42
N GLU A 37 -2.86 -6.55 4.18
CA GLU A 37 -3.19 -7.01 2.84
C GLU A 37 -4.58 -6.53 2.44
N GLY A 38 -4.64 -5.77 1.33
CA GLY A 38 -5.88 -5.43 0.64
C GLY A 38 -6.13 -6.46 -0.46
N ARG A 39 -5.91 -6.08 -1.72
CA ARG A 39 -5.95 -7.04 -2.84
C ARG A 39 -4.80 -8.05 -2.86
N GLY A 40 -3.70 -7.73 -2.18
CA GLY A 40 -2.54 -8.61 -2.09
C GLY A 40 -1.81 -8.82 -3.42
N TRP A 41 -1.04 -9.91 -3.45
CA TRP A 41 -0.15 -10.24 -4.56
C TRP A 41 -0.84 -10.86 -5.78
N MET A 42 -1.96 -11.55 -5.57
CA MET A 42 -2.59 -12.41 -6.58
C MET A 42 -3.68 -11.72 -7.39
N SER A 43 -3.99 -10.45 -7.08
CA SER A 43 -5.08 -9.71 -7.71
C SER A 43 -4.59 -8.41 -8.31
N VAL A 44 -5.03 -8.13 -9.54
CA VAL A 44 -4.80 -6.84 -10.21
C VAL A 44 -5.50 -5.73 -9.41
N GLY A 45 -4.75 -4.68 -9.10
CA GLY A 45 -5.21 -3.50 -8.36
C GLY A 45 -6.11 -2.56 -9.16
N ALA A 46 -6.58 -1.50 -8.50
CA ALA A 46 -7.22 -0.36 -9.17
C ALA A 46 -6.58 0.98 -8.72
N HIS A 47 -5.31 0.94 -8.35
CA HIS A 47 -4.58 2.05 -7.73
C HIS A 47 -3.99 3.05 -8.73
N THR A 48 -3.83 2.70 -10.01
CA THR A 48 -3.18 3.59 -11.00
C THR A 48 -3.71 3.32 -12.41
N LYS A 49 -4.48 4.27 -12.94
CA LYS A 49 -5.09 4.18 -14.27
C LYS A 49 -4.04 3.85 -15.34
N GLY A 50 -4.28 2.77 -16.09
CA GLY A 50 -3.38 2.29 -17.16
C GLY A 50 -2.12 1.55 -16.68
N ARG A 51 -1.95 1.33 -15.36
CA ARG A 51 -0.75 0.68 -14.79
C ARG A 51 -1.03 -0.36 -13.71
N ASN A 52 -2.29 -0.66 -13.43
CA ASN A 52 -2.74 -1.65 -12.46
C ASN A 52 -2.17 -3.06 -12.67
N THR A 53 -1.78 -3.42 -13.89
CA THR A 53 -1.20 -4.73 -14.24
C THR A 53 0.32 -4.77 -14.11
N VAL A 54 0.97 -3.64 -13.83
CA VAL A 54 2.43 -3.49 -13.92
C VAL A 54 3.07 -3.35 -12.53
N GLY A 55 2.27 -3.28 -11.47
CA GLY A 55 2.82 -3.13 -10.13
C GLY A 55 1.75 -3.18 -9.05
N TYR A 56 2.20 -3.11 -7.80
CA TYR A 56 1.35 -3.14 -6.62
C TYR A 56 1.23 -1.76 -6.00
N GLY A 57 0.01 -1.39 -5.65
CA GLY A 57 -0.28 -0.15 -4.94
C GLY A 57 -0.12 -0.33 -3.43
N VAL A 58 0.74 0.48 -2.81
CA VAL A 58 0.91 0.53 -1.36
C VAL A 58 0.47 1.92 -0.87
N ALA A 59 -0.44 1.97 0.11
CA ALA A 59 -0.89 3.23 0.72
C ALA A 59 -0.45 3.32 2.19
N PHE A 60 -0.10 4.51 2.66
CA PHE A 60 0.09 4.80 4.08
C PHE A 60 -1.17 5.44 4.66
N ILE A 61 -1.70 4.91 5.76
CA ILE A 61 -2.86 5.50 6.45
C ILE A 61 -2.43 6.79 7.15
N GLY A 62 -2.89 7.93 6.64
CA GLY A 62 -2.66 9.24 7.26
C GLY A 62 -2.65 10.39 6.24
N SER A 63 -2.51 11.62 6.74
CA SER A 63 -2.40 12.80 5.88
C SER A 63 -0.94 13.21 5.70
N TYR A 64 -0.40 12.91 4.52
CA TYR A 64 1.00 13.17 4.15
C TYR A 64 1.12 14.26 3.07
N THR A 65 0.21 15.23 3.09
CA THR A 65 0.23 16.34 2.13
C THR A 65 1.31 17.37 2.43
N ALA A 66 1.69 17.51 3.71
CA ALA A 66 2.68 18.47 4.19
C ALA A 66 3.92 17.80 4.81
N HIS A 67 3.84 16.52 5.16
CA HIS A 67 4.90 15.79 5.85
C HIS A 67 4.98 14.35 5.32
N LEU A 68 6.15 13.73 5.42
CA LEU A 68 6.35 12.33 5.04
C LEU A 68 5.85 11.38 6.16
N PRO A 69 5.51 10.12 5.83
CA PRO A 69 5.38 9.04 6.80
C PRO A 69 6.62 8.93 7.67
N SER A 70 6.47 8.32 8.83
CA SER A 70 7.61 8.10 9.70
C SER A 70 8.64 7.23 8.98
N GLN A 71 9.92 7.41 9.32
CA GLN A 71 10.99 6.57 8.79
C GLN A 71 10.70 5.08 9.05
N TYR A 72 10.15 4.76 10.22
CA TYR A 72 9.72 3.42 10.59
C TYR A 72 8.67 2.83 9.63
N ASP A 73 7.65 3.61 9.26
CA ASP A 73 6.62 3.14 8.31
C ASP A 73 7.23 2.86 6.92
N MET A 74 8.14 3.72 6.48
CA MET A 74 8.84 3.53 5.19
C MET A 74 9.77 2.31 5.22
N GLU A 75 10.46 2.08 6.34
CA GLU A 75 11.30 0.92 6.56
C GLU A 75 10.49 -0.39 6.57
N LEU A 76 9.26 -0.37 7.09
CA LEU A 76 8.36 -1.53 7.01
C LEU A 76 8.12 -1.96 5.57
N VAL A 77 7.80 -1.01 4.68
CA VAL A 77 7.61 -1.31 3.25
C VAL A 77 8.88 -1.90 2.65
N HIS A 78 10.03 -1.27 2.89
CA HIS A 78 11.29 -1.67 2.26
C HIS A 78 11.79 -3.03 2.76
N HIS A 79 11.84 -3.23 4.08
CA HIS A 79 12.47 -4.41 4.67
C HIS A 79 11.56 -5.64 4.77
N HIS A 80 10.23 -5.43 4.81
CA HIS A 80 9.28 -6.53 4.92
C HIS A 80 8.54 -6.77 3.60
N LEU A 81 7.81 -5.77 3.09
CA LEU A 81 6.94 -5.99 1.93
C LEU A 81 7.74 -6.22 0.64
N VAL A 82 8.66 -5.31 0.33
CA VAL A 82 9.49 -5.40 -0.87
C VAL A 82 10.38 -6.64 -0.83
N LYS A 83 11.09 -6.87 0.29
CA LYS A 83 11.94 -8.05 0.45
C LYS A 83 11.16 -9.35 0.28
N CYS A 84 9.97 -9.45 0.87
CA CYS A 84 9.07 -10.59 0.70
C CYS A 84 8.63 -10.75 -0.76
N GLY A 85 8.19 -9.66 -1.41
CA GLY A 85 7.75 -9.67 -2.80
C GLY A 85 8.85 -10.12 -3.76
N VAL A 86 10.08 -9.64 -3.59
CA VAL A 86 11.23 -10.06 -4.41
C VAL A 86 11.60 -11.52 -4.15
N SER A 87 11.63 -11.94 -2.88
CA SER A 87 12.06 -13.31 -2.52
C SER A 87 11.09 -14.38 -2.99
N ASN A 88 9.80 -14.05 -3.09
CA ASN A 88 8.74 -14.95 -3.57
C ASN A 88 8.44 -14.76 -5.07
N GLY A 89 9.16 -13.89 -5.78
CA GLY A 89 8.98 -13.68 -7.21
C GLY A 89 7.78 -12.83 -7.62
N PHE A 90 7.10 -12.19 -6.67
CA PHE A 90 6.02 -11.24 -6.95
C PHE A 90 6.53 -9.89 -7.48
N LEU A 91 7.75 -9.48 -7.08
CA LEU A 91 8.43 -8.29 -7.55
C LEU A 91 9.72 -8.65 -8.29
N GLN A 92 10.04 -7.92 -9.34
CA GLN A 92 11.33 -8.07 -10.00
C GLN A 92 12.46 -7.53 -9.11
N LYS A 93 13.69 -8.05 -9.27
CA LYS A 93 14.85 -7.58 -8.49
C LYS A 93 15.22 -6.13 -8.81
N ASN A 94 14.94 -5.66 -10.02
CA ASN A 94 15.16 -4.30 -10.49
C ASN A 94 13.91 -3.42 -10.32
N PHE A 95 13.15 -3.65 -9.25
CA PHE A 95 11.90 -2.94 -9.04
C PHE A 95 12.12 -1.43 -8.85
N THR A 96 11.07 -0.65 -9.10
CA THR A 96 11.06 0.79 -8.84
C THR A 96 9.94 1.16 -7.88
N ILE A 97 10.21 2.12 -6.98
CA ILE A 97 9.21 2.72 -6.10
C ILE A 97 8.86 4.10 -6.65
N LEU A 98 7.62 4.28 -7.08
CA LEU A 98 7.14 5.54 -7.64
C LEU A 98 5.99 6.11 -6.83
N GLY A 99 6.12 7.37 -6.41
CA GLY A 99 5.01 8.11 -5.80
C GLY A 99 3.83 8.27 -6.77
N HIS A 100 2.60 8.12 -6.30
CA HIS A 100 1.39 8.17 -7.14
C HIS A 100 1.27 9.46 -7.97
N ARG A 101 1.67 10.59 -7.39
CA ARG A 101 1.67 11.90 -8.08
C ARG A 101 2.72 12.01 -9.19
N LEU A 102 3.74 11.15 -9.20
CA LEU A 102 4.73 11.09 -10.28
C LEU A 102 4.20 10.36 -11.52
N VAL A 103 3.09 9.63 -11.39
CA VAL A 103 2.58 8.72 -12.42
C VAL A 103 1.15 9.02 -12.86
N VAL A 104 0.35 9.69 -12.01
CA VAL A 104 -1.00 10.14 -12.35
C VAL A 104 -1.28 11.49 -11.68
N ALA A 105 -1.87 12.42 -12.43
CA ALA A 105 -2.39 13.67 -11.89
C ALA A 105 -3.70 13.37 -11.13
N THR A 106 -3.66 13.39 -9.80
CA THR A 106 -4.85 13.21 -8.93
C THR A 106 -4.92 14.26 -7.83
N ARG A 107 -6.15 14.64 -7.46
CA ARG A 107 -6.47 15.54 -6.33
C ARG A 107 -6.92 14.81 -5.05
N THR A 108 -7.09 13.49 -5.10
CA THR A 108 -7.53 12.61 -3.99
C THR A 108 -6.54 11.43 -3.93
N VAL A 109 -5.99 11.00 -2.80
CA VAL A 109 -6.42 10.94 -1.39
C VAL A 109 -5.21 11.26 -0.50
N GLN A 110 -5.46 11.63 0.76
CA GLN A 110 -4.44 11.80 1.81
C GLN A 110 -3.67 10.48 2.01
N GLY A 111 -2.40 10.45 1.61
CA GLY A 111 -1.57 9.25 1.61
C GLY A 111 -0.34 9.43 0.74
N ILE A 112 0.85 9.00 1.17
CA ILE A 112 1.88 8.63 0.18
C ILE A 112 1.40 7.33 -0.44
N HIS A 113 1.29 7.26 -1.76
CA HIS A 113 1.13 5.96 -2.42
C HIS A 113 2.33 5.67 -3.28
N CYS A 114 2.81 4.45 -3.17
CA CYS A 114 3.94 3.95 -3.92
C CYS A 114 3.45 2.84 -4.85
N ILE A 115 3.84 2.91 -6.12
CA ILE A 115 3.73 1.78 -7.04
C ILE A 115 5.05 1.04 -6.99
N LEU A 116 4.99 -0.25 -6.65
CA LEU A 116 6.10 -1.18 -6.76
C LEU A 116 5.99 -1.89 -8.11
N ARG A 117 6.90 -1.64 -9.04
CA ARG A 117 7.00 -2.31 -10.35
C ARG A 117 8.17 -3.24 -10.38
#